data_AF-A0A535L8P5-F1
#
_entry.id   AF-A0A535L8P5-F1
#
_cell.length_a   1.000
_cell.length_b   1.000
_cell.length_c   1.000
_cell.angle_alpha   90.00
_cell.angle_beta   90.00
_cell.angle_gamma   90.00
#
_symmetry.space_group_name_H-M   'P 1'
#
loop_
_entity.id
_entity.type
_entity.pdbx_description
1 polymer ?
#
loop_
_entity_poly.entity_id
_entity_poly.type
_entity_poly.pdbx_seq_one_letter_code
_entity_poly.pdbx_strand_id
1 'polypeptide(L)' 'MNFDPGQLNQLLSHVPFPIGKADLVRFAQQHGANDQITGLLDRLPDKTFNSSQEVQDALGGLGNLGNLGGFKL' A
#
# COMPACT_ATOMS: atom_id res chain seq x y z
N MET A 1 -2.33 18.49 -6.71
CA MET A 1 -1.47 17.51 -6.01
C MET A 1 -1.90 16.14 -6.48
N ASN A 2 -0.99 15.43 -7.16
CA ASN A 2 -1.28 14.28 -8.00
C ASN A 2 -0.97 12.99 -7.23
N PHE A 3 -1.90 12.04 -7.19
CA PHE A 3 -1.60 10.67 -6.81
C PHE A 3 -0.82 10.04 -7.95
N ASP A 4 0.46 9.70 -7.71
CA ASP A 4 1.33 9.13 -8.74
C ASP A 4 1.51 7.63 -8.50
N PRO A 5 0.70 6.75 -9.15
CA PRO A 5 0.84 5.31 -8.99
C PRO A 5 2.19 4.79 -9.51
N GLY A 6 2.84 5.53 -10.42
CA GLY A 6 4.19 5.23 -10.89
C GLY A 6 5.23 5.31 -9.78
N GLN A 7 5.16 6.35 -8.94
CA GLN A 7 6.06 6.48 -7.78
C GLN A 7 5.84 5.35 -6.79
N LEU A 8 4.60 5.01 -6.46
CA LEU A 8 4.29 3.89 -5.58
C LEU A 8 4.88 2.57 -6.11
N ASN A 9 4.70 2.29 -7.40
CA ASN A 9 5.21 1.05 -8.01
C ASN A 9 6.75 0.98 -7.99
N GLN A 10 7.41 2.12 -8.26
CA GLN A 10 8.86 2.23 -8.23
C GLN A 10 9.41 2.08 -6.81
N LEU A 11 8.71 2.62 -5.81
CA LEU A 11 9.04 2.46 -4.40
C LEU A 11 8.94 1.01 -3.98
N LEU A 12 7.81 0.38 -4.26
CA LEU A 12 7.58 -1.03 -3.93
C LEU A 12 8.58 -1.95 -4.62
N SER A 13 9.12 -1.58 -5.78
CA SER A 13 10.17 -2.35 -6.46
C SER A 13 11.55 -2.25 -5.79
N HIS A 14 11.79 -1.24 -4.95
CA HIS A 14 13.04 -1.04 -4.20
C HIS A 14 12.92 -1.43 -2.72
N VAL A 15 11.73 -1.80 -2.27
CA VAL A 15 11.49 -2.21 -0.89
C VAL A 15 12.15 -3.58 -0.64
N PRO A 16 12.96 -3.71 0.43
CA PRO A 16 13.49 -5.00 0.84
C PRO A 16 12.38 -5.81 1.51
N PHE A 17 11.73 -6.69 0.75
CA PHE A 17 10.77 -7.62 1.31
C PHE A 17 11.46 -8.73 2.11
N PRO A 18 10.84 -9.24 3.19
CA PRO A 18 9.53 -8.87 3.72
C PRO A 18 9.53 -7.55 4.52
N ILE A 19 8.47 -6.76 4.40
CA ILE A 19 8.32 -5.47 5.10
C ILE A 19 6.99 -5.39 5.87
N GLY A 20 7.00 -4.80 7.06
CA GLY A 20 5.79 -4.51 7.83
C GLY A 20 5.08 -3.25 7.35
N LYS A 21 3.78 -3.11 7.66
CA LYS A 21 3.01 -1.88 7.39
C LYS A 21 3.72 -0.61 7.87
N ALA A 22 4.19 -0.61 9.12
CA ALA A 22 4.84 0.56 9.71
C ALA A 22 6.13 0.96 8.96
N ASP A 23 6.99 0.00 8.65
CA ASP A 23 8.22 0.24 7.90
C ASP A 23 7.94 0.68 6.46
N LEU A 24 6.91 0.11 5.83
CA LEU A 24 6.49 0.48 4.49
C LEU A 24 5.96 1.93 4.45
N VAL A 25 5.15 2.32 5.44
CA VAL A 25 4.68 3.71 5.61
C VAL A 25 5.86 4.66 5.79
N ARG A 26 6.83 4.29 6.64
CA ARG A 26 8.06 5.09 6.85
C ARG A 26 8.90 5.19 5.58
N PHE A 27 9.08 4.09 4.85
CA PHE A 27 9.82 4.07 3.59
C PHE A 27 9.16 4.96 2.54
N ALA A 28 7.84 4.86 2.40
CA ALA A 28 7.06 5.71 1.52
C ALA A 28 7.23 7.20 1.89
N GLN A 29 7.06 7.56 3.18
CA GLN A 29 7.25 8.94 3.64
C GLN A 29 8.67 9.47 3.36
N GLN A 30 9.71 8.67 3.62
CA GLN A 30 11.11 9.05 3.38
C GLN A 30 11.41 9.30 1.89
N HIS A 31 10.71 8.60 1.02
CA HIS A 31 10.82 8.76 -0.43
C HIS A 31 9.90 9.85 -1.02
N GLY A 32 9.23 10.63 -0.17
CA GLY A 32 8.36 11.72 -0.62
C GLY A 32 6.97 11.27 -1.05
N ALA A 33 6.49 10.13 -0.55
CA ALA A 33 5.09 9.76 -0.71
C ALA A 33 4.19 10.85 -0.12
N ASN A 34 3.11 11.15 -0.84
CA ASN A 34 2.14 12.14 -0.42
C ASN A 34 1.22 11.59 0.69
N ASP A 35 0.49 12.49 1.36
CA ASP A 35 -0.47 12.14 2.41
C ASP A 35 -1.54 11.13 1.95
N GLN A 36 -1.91 11.13 0.66
CA GLN A 36 -2.84 10.14 0.12
C GLN A 36 -2.24 8.73 0.14
N ILE A 37 -1.01 8.56 -0.33
CA ILE A 37 -0.29 7.29 -0.31
C ILE A 37 -0.10 6.86 1.14
N THR A 38 0.44 7.74 2.01
CA THR A 38 0.62 7.44 3.43
C THR A 38 -0.69 7.04 4.12
N GLY A 39 -1.79 7.75 3.85
CA GLY A 39 -3.11 7.42 4.40
C GLY A 39 -3.71 6.13 3.86
N LEU A 40 -3.41 5.75 2.61
CA LEU A 40 -3.81 4.44 2.08
C LEU A 40 -3.00 3.31 2.71
N LEU A 41 -1.69 3.50 2.88
CA LEU A 41 -0.83 2.54 3.56
C LEU A 41 -1.16 2.41 5.05
N ASP A 42 -1.57 3.48 5.72
CA ASP A 42 -1.99 3.45 7.12
C ASP A 42 -3.26 2.61 7.33
N ARG A 43 -4.16 2.64 6.33
CA ARG A 43 -5.38 1.80 6.31
C ARG A 43 -5.12 0.34 5.97
N LEU A 44 -3.91 -0.04 5.55
CA LEU A 44 -3.59 -1.44 5.31
C LEU A 44 -3.66 -2.24 6.61
N PRO A 45 -4.02 -3.53 6.52
CA PRO A 45 -3.92 -4.42 7.67
C PRO A 45 -2.49 -4.45 8.18
N ASP A 46 -2.34 -4.51 9.51
CA ASP A 46 -1.05 -4.62 10.17
C ASP A 46 -0.49 -6.04 9.97
N LYS A 47 0.06 -6.27 8.77
CA LYS A 47 0.67 -7.52 8.37
C LYS A 47 2.01 -7.27 7.68
N THR A 48 2.78 -8.33 7.58
CA THR A 48 4.00 -8.36 6.78
C THR A 48 3.64 -8.65 5.34
N PHE A 49 4.12 -7.80 4.44
CA PHE A 49 4.02 -7.98 3.00
C PHE A 49 5.31 -8.62 2.50
N ASN A 50 5.20 -9.67 1.69
CA ASN A 50 6.36 -10.38 1.15
C ASN A 50 6.71 -9.94 -0.28
N SER A 51 5.82 -9.18 -0.91
CA SER A 51 5.98 -8.71 -2.29
C SER A 51 5.28 -7.38 -2.52
N SER A 52 5.76 -6.63 -3.52
CA SER A 52 5.14 -5.40 -4.00
C SER A 52 3.69 -5.63 -4.46
N GLN A 53 3.45 -6.77 -5.09
CA GLN A 53 2.12 -7.20 -5.51
C GLN A 53 1.14 -7.37 -4.34
N GLU A 54 1.56 -7.91 -3.19
CA GLU A 54 0.66 -8.03 -2.03
C GLU A 54 0.23 -6.67 -1.50
N VAL A 55 1.12 -5.67 -1.54
CA VAL A 55 0.80 -4.31 -1.13
C VAL A 55 -0.18 -3.70 -2.12
N GLN A 56 0.08 -3.83 -3.43
CA GLN A 56 -0.79 -3.32 -4.48
C GLN A 56 -2.18 -3.94 -4.44
N ASP A 57 -2.26 -5.25 -4.20
CA ASP A 57 -3.52 -5.98 -4.07
C ASP A 57 -4.30 -5.49 -2.85
N ALA A 58 -3.63 -5.30 -1.71
CA ALA A 58 -4.27 -4.78 -0.50
C ALA A 58 -4.72 -3.31 -0.66
N LEU A 59 -3.97 -2.47 -1.37
CA LEU A 59 -4.34 -1.09 -1.69
C LEU A 59 -5.50 -1.02 -2.71
N GLY A 60 -5.46 -1.85 -3.76
CA GLY A 60 -6.54 -1.98 -4.74
C GLY A 60 -7.82 -2.53 -4.12
N GLY A 61 -7.67 -3.49 -3.20
CA GLY A 61 -8.74 -4.04 -2.37
C GLY A 61 -9.38 -2.97 -1.48
N LEU A 62 -8.59 -2.09 -0.85
CA LEU A 62 -9.09 -0.97 -0.04
C LEU A 62 -9.95 0.02 -0.84
N GLY A 63 -9.57 0.31 -2.08
CA GLY A 63 -10.39 1.12 -2.99
C GLY A 63 -11.73 0.47 -3.37
N ASN A 64 -11.77 -0.87 -3.38
CA ASN A 64 -12.96 -1.67 -3.65
C ASN A 64 -13.74 -2.08 -2.37
N LEU A 65 -13.19 -1.82 -1.17
CA LEU A 65 -13.75 -2.24 0.11
C LEU A 65 -14.97 -1.41 0.54
N GLY A 66 -15.29 -0.34 -0.19
CA GLY A 66 -16.61 0.29 -0.14
C GLY A 66 -17.72 -0.52 -0.82
N ASN A 67 -17.40 -1.58 -1.58
CA ASN A 67 -18.34 -2.37 -2.38
C ASN A 67 -18.26 -3.90 -2.17
N LEU A 68 -17.47 -4.41 -1.22
CA LEU A 68 -17.42 -5.86 -0.93
C LEU A 68 -18.30 -6.24 0.27
N GLY A 69 -19.60 -6.00 0.11
CA GLY A 69 -20.65 -6.80 0.77
C GLY A 69 -20.81 -8.19 0.13
N GLY A 70 -19.71 -8.87 -0.21
CA GLY A 70 -19.72 -9.95 -1.19
C GLY A 70 -18.79 -11.12 -0.89
N PHE A 71 -18.47 -11.43 0.37
CA PHE A 71 -18.11 -12.82 0.70
C PHE A 71 -19.40 -13.64 0.71
N LYS A 72 -19.75 -14.24 -0.43
CA LYS A 72 -20.71 -15.34 -0.49
C LYS A 72 -20.01 -16.58 -1.05
N LEU A 73 -19.84 -17.53 -0.12
CA LEU A 73 -19.75 -18.99 -0.27
C LEU A 73 -18.48 -19.52 -0.95
#